data_AF-A0A2N5IAU9-F1
#
_entry.id   AF-A0A2N5IAU9-F1
#
_cell.length_a   1.000
_cell.length_b   1.000
_cell.length_c   1.000
_cell.angle_alpha   90.00
_cell.angle_beta   90.00
_cell.angle_gamma   90.00
#
_symmetry.space_group_name_H-M   'P 1'
#
loop_
_entity.id
_entity.type
_entity.pdbx_description
1 polymer ?
#
loop_
_entity_poly.entity_id
_entity_poly.type
_entity_poly.pdbx_seq_one_letter_code
_entity_poly.pdbx_strand_id
1 'polypeptide(L)'
;MGKFKQIETEIWVANLEKPGYLKMERKKTVQEVFDELVTVLKEQEVYGEMDYFQISVGNDKKGDFPVFRWIACFAVEGGSEGHYIHIEVITPTGETETIFLGKTFLGIEHALKVSNICTQSFYR
;
A
#
# COMPACT_ATOMS: atom_id res chain seq x y z
N MET A 1 15.51 -13.61 4.47
CA MET A 1 14.39 -12.84 3.86
C MET A 1 13.11 -13.62 4.09
N GLY A 2 12.23 -13.13 4.98
CA GLY A 2 10.97 -13.79 5.30
C GLY A 2 10.01 -13.77 4.10
N LYS A 3 9.26 -14.86 3.92
CA LYS A 3 8.17 -14.94 2.94
C LYS A 3 6.97 -14.17 3.50
N PHE A 4 6.81 -12.90 3.12
CA PHE A 4 5.58 -12.18 3.44
C PHE A 4 4.46 -12.68 2.54
N LYS A 5 3.25 -12.77 3.10
CA LYS A 5 2.04 -12.99 2.31
C LYS A 5 1.78 -11.70 1.53
N GLN A 6 1.59 -11.81 0.21
CA GLN A 6 1.17 -10.70 -0.64
C GLN A 6 -0.07 -10.01 -0.05
N ILE A 7 -0.05 -8.68 0.00
CA ILE A 7 -1.19 -7.87 0.40
C ILE A 7 -2.19 -7.90 -0.75
N GLU A 8 -3.27 -8.64 -0.54
CA GLU A 8 -4.44 -8.64 -1.41
C GLU A 8 -5.35 -7.46 -1.08
N THR A 9 -5.99 -6.86 -2.09
CA THR A 9 -7.00 -5.79 -1.89
C THR A 9 -8.43 -6.33 -1.94
N GLU A 10 -8.58 -7.62 -2.24
CA GLU A 10 -9.85 -8.31 -2.41
C GLU A 10 -9.88 -9.57 -1.56
N ILE A 11 -11.07 -9.91 -1.05
CA ILE A 11 -11.30 -11.15 -0.32
C ILE A 11 -12.04 -12.11 -1.24
N TRP A 12 -11.41 -13.25 -1.47
CA TRP A 12 -11.90 -14.31 -2.34
C TRP A 12 -12.27 -15.54 -1.51
N VAL A 13 -13.46 -16.09 -1.76
CA VAL A 13 -13.97 -17.29 -1.08
C VAL A 13 -14.28 -18.39 -2.11
N ALA A 14 -14.34 -19.64 -1.65
CA ALA A 14 -14.71 -20.75 -2.52
C ALA A 14 -16.11 -20.56 -3.14
N ASN A 15 -16.23 -20.84 -4.42
CA ASN A 15 -17.51 -20.80 -5.12
C ASN A 15 -18.23 -22.16 -5.01
N LEU A 16 -19.25 -22.24 -4.15
CA LEU A 16 -20.02 -23.47 -3.93
C LEU A 16 -20.81 -23.92 -5.17
N GLU A 17 -21.16 -22.99 -6.06
CA GLU A 17 -21.89 -23.29 -7.30
C GLU A 17 -20.95 -23.76 -8.43
N LYS A 18 -19.66 -23.44 -8.32
CA LYS A 18 -18.63 -23.82 -9.30
C LYS A 18 -17.39 -24.35 -8.56
N PRO A 19 -17.39 -25.62 -8.13
CA PRO A 19 -16.27 -26.21 -7.41
C PRO A 19 -14.94 -26.02 -8.13
N GLY A 20 -13.91 -25.59 -7.41
CA GLY A 20 -12.58 -25.26 -7.94
C GLY A 20 -12.40 -23.79 -8.35
N TYR A 21 -13.46 -22.98 -8.35
CA TYR A 21 -13.37 -21.53 -8.60
C TYR A 21 -13.49 -20.73 -7.31
N LEU A 22 -12.92 -19.53 -7.31
CA LEU A 22 -13.15 -18.52 -6.29
C LEU A 22 -14.22 -17.52 -6.76
N LYS A 23 -14.90 -16.91 -5.80
CA LYS A 23 -15.75 -15.73 -6.02
C LYS A 23 -15.28 -14.61 -5.09
N MET A 24 -15.25 -13.38 -5.59
CA MET A 24 -14.97 -12.22 -4.76
C MET A 24 -16.13 -12.04 -3.79
N GLU A 25 -15.85 -12.08 -2.50
CA GLU A 25 -16.83 -11.81 -1.44
C GLU A 25 -16.98 -10.31 -1.22
N ARG A 26 -15.85 -9.60 -1.10
CA ARG A 26 -15.79 -8.15 -0.96
C ARG A 26 -14.40 -7.61 -1.27
N LYS A 27 -14.29 -6.29 -1.40
CA LYS A 27 -13.02 -5.58 -1.33
C LYS A 27 -12.63 -5.38 0.13
N LYS A 28 -11.32 -5.29 0.38
CA LYS A 28 -10.81 -4.74 1.64
C LYS A 28 -11.08 -3.24 1.67
N THR A 29 -11.23 -2.70 2.87
CA THR A 29 -11.27 -1.26 3.07
C THR A 29 -9.87 -0.64 2.93
N VAL A 30 -9.81 0.67 2.71
CA VAL A 30 -8.54 1.42 2.72
C VAL A 30 -7.79 1.22 4.04
N GLN A 31 -8.51 1.19 5.17
CA GLN A 31 -7.93 0.94 6.49
C GLN A 31 -7.34 -0.47 6.63
N GLU A 32 -8.02 -1.51 6.15
CA GLU A 32 -7.50 -2.89 6.23
C GLU A 32 -6.18 -3.04 5.46
N VAL A 33 -6.11 -2.48 4.24
CA VAL A 33 -4.87 -2.51 3.44
C VAL A 33 -3.77 -1.68 4.11
N PHE A 34 -4.12 -0.53 4.68
CA PHE A 34 -3.17 0.29 5.44
C PHE A 34 -2.61 -0.47 6.65
N ASP A 35 -3.45 -1.14 7.43
CA ASP A 35 -3.03 -1.87 8.64
C ASP A 35 -2.11 -3.05 8.31
N GLU A 36 -2.38 -3.77 7.21
CA GLU A 36 -1.49 -4.82 6.71
C GLU A 36 -0.13 -4.25 6.30
N LEU A 37 -0.13 -3.13 5.57
CA LEU A 37 1.10 -2.50 5.14
C LEU A 37 1.92 -1.95 6.33
N VAL A 38 1.26 -1.34 7.32
CA VAL A 38 1.89 -0.91 8.57
C VAL A 38 2.51 -2.10 9.31
N THR A 39 1.84 -3.25 9.31
CA THR A 39 2.39 -4.48 9.91
C THR A 39 3.69 -4.87 9.22
N VAL A 40 3.71 -4.91 7.88
CA VAL A 40 4.94 -5.20 7.12
C VAL A 40 6.05 -4.20 7.43
N LEU A 41 5.74 -2.89 7.46
CA LEU A 41 6.73 -1.86 7.75
C LEU A 41 7.29 -1.95 9.17
N LYS A 42 6.48 -2.38 10.15
CA LYS A 42 6.93 -2.64 11.53
C LYS A 42 7.82 -3.88 11.60
N GLU A 43 7.45 -4.95 10.91
CA GLU A 43 8.26 -6.19 10.84
C GLU A 43 9.59 -5.98 10.10
N GLN A 44 9.66 -5.00 9.19
CA GLN A 44 10.90 -4.57 8.54
C GLN A 44 11.67 -3.50 9.33
N GLU A 45 11.21 -3.16 10.54
CA GLU A 45 11.84 -2.18 11.44
C GLU A 45 12.01 -0.78 10.84
N VAL A 46 11.25 -0.43 9.79
CA VAL A 46 11.30 0.89 9.14
C VAL A 46 10.15 1.80 9.55
N TYR A 47 9.08 1.26 10.13
CA TYR A 47 7.91 2.08 10.51
C TYR A 47 8.24 3.17 11.53
N GLY A 48 9.05 2.85 12.54
CA GLY A 48 9.47 3.81 13.57
C GLY A 48 10.52 4.81 13.10
N GLU A 49 11.08 4.63 11.91
CA GLU A 49 12.10 5.50 11.30
C GLU A 49 11.46 6.62 10.44
N MET A 50 10.15 6.53 10.19
CA MET A 50 9.38 7.55 9.47
C MET A 50 8.84 8.61 10.41
N ASP A 51 8.81 9.87 9.96
CA ASP A 51 8.16 10.98 10.67
C ASP A 51 6.64 10.79 10.70
N TYR A 52 6.08 10.30 9.59
CA TYR A 52 4.73 9.80 9.56
C TYR A 52 4.53 8.80 8.43
N PHE A 53 3.50 7.97 8.58
CA PHE A 53 2.94 7.15 7.51
C PHE A 53 1.43 7.09 7.73
N GLN A 54 0.65 7.53 6.75
CA GLN A 54 -0.78 7.76 6.92
C GLN A 54 -1.57 7.50 5.65
N ILE A 55 -2.88 7.27 5.84
CA ILE A 55 -3.85 7.33 4.75
C ILE A 55 -3.91 8.78 4.25
N SER A 56 -3.76 8.96 2.94
CA SER A 56 -3.71 10.28 2.31
C SER A 56 -5.03 11.02 2.45
N VAL A 57 -4.95 12.35 2.54
CA VAL A 57 -6.11 13.23 2.72
C VAL A 57 -7.10 13.04 1.56
N GLY A 58 -8.38 12.96 1.89
CA GLY A 58 -9.46 12.78 0.89
C GLY A 58 -9.90 11.32 0.71
N ASN A 59 -9.12 10.35 1.20
CA ASN A 59 -9.51 8.93 1.13
C ASN A 59 -10.48 8.56 2.27
N ASP A 60 -11.54 7.80 1.95
CA ASP A 60 -12.42 7.20 2.95
C ASP A 60 -11.79 5.93 3.52
N LYS A 61 -11.34 6.01 4.78
CA LYS A 61 -10.73 4.89 5.51
C LYS A 61 -11.61 3.65 5.55
N LYS A 62 -12.94 3.84 5.65
CA LYS A 62 -13.92 2.74 5.73
C LYS A 62 -14.47 2.34 4.36
N GLY A 63 -14.16 3.11 3.32
CA GLY A 63 -14.51 2.81 1.95
C GLY A 63 -13.68 1.66 1.41
N ASP A 64 -14.22 1.02 0.37
CA ASP A 64 -13.52 -0.02 -0.39
C ASP A 64 -12.18 0.51 -0.93
N PHE A 65 -11.16 -0.33 -0.93
CA PHE A 65 -9.92 -0.05 -1.63
C PHE A 65 -10.21 0.17 -3.12
N PRO A 66 -9.64 1.21 -3.76
CA PRO A 66 -9.98 1.56 -5.13
C PRO A 66 -9.74 0.44 -6.14
N VAL A 67 -10.49 0.46 -7.25
CA VAL A 67 -10.15 -0.38 -8.40
C VAL A 67 -8.91 0.19 -9.08
N PHE A 68 -7.92 -0.66 -9.32
CA PHE A 68 -6.66 -0.25 -9.94
C PHE A 68 -6.27 -1.18 -11.09
N ARG A 69 -5.48 -0.63 -12.01
CA ARG A 69 -4.71 -1.37 -13.01
C ARG A 69 -3.36 -1.81 -12.43
N TRP A 70 -2.71 -0.91 -11.70
CA TRP A 70 -1.53 -1.21 -10.87
C TRP A 70 -1.40 -0.20 -9.73
N ILE A 71 -0.65 -0.57 -8.70
CA ILE A 71 -0.19 0.27 -7.60
C ILE A 71 1.25 0.71 -7.86
N ALA A 72 1.55 2.00 -7.73
CA ALA A 72 2.91 2.53 -7.77
C ALA A 72 3.34 2.92 -6.35
N CYS A 73 4.57 2.57 -5.97
CA CYS A 73 5.20 3.06 -4.75
C CYS A 73 6.52 3.73 -5.12
N PHE A 74 6.73 4.97 -4.70
CA PHE A 74 7.92 5.73 -5.08
C PHE A 74 8.28 6.78 -4.04
N ALA A 75 9.56 7.16 -4.02
CA ALA A 75 10.07 8.23 -3.17
C ALA A 75 10.11 9.56 -3.94
N VAL A 76 9.86 10.67 -3.25
CA VAL A 76 9.92 12.04 -3.81
C VAL A 76 10.75 12.93 -2.90
N GLU A 77 11.61 13.77 -3.50
CA GLU A 77 12.34 14.81 -2.78
C GLU A 77 11.42 16.00 -2.45
N GLY A 78 11.30 16.33 -1.16
CA GLY A 78 10.53 17.47 -0.65
C GLY A 78 11.37 18.71 -0.35
N GLY A 79 12.64 18.74 -0.79
CA GLY A 79 13.58 19.81 -0.48
C GLY A 79 13.82 19.94 1.03
N SER A 80 13.53 21.10 1.61
CA SER A 80 13.66 21.33 3.07
C SER A 80 12.65 20.55 3.91
N GLU A 81 11.63 19.96 3.29
CA GLU A 81 10.62 19.18 3.98
C GLU A 81 11.00 17.71 4.15
N GLY A 82 12.19 17.27 3.73
CA GLY A 82 12.57 15.86 3.80
C GLY A 82 12.12 15.08 2.55
N HIS A 83 11.88 13.77 2.71
CA HIS A 83 11.53 12.88 1.60
C HIS A 83 10.18 12.23 1.83
N TYR A 84 9.38 12.15 0.79
CA TYR A 84 8.05 11.56 0.81
C TYR A 84 8.05 10.16 0.20
N ILE A 85 7.15 9.31 0.68
CA ILE A 85 6.89 7.98 0.13
C ILE A 85 5.44 7.97 -0.33
N HIS A 86 5.24 7.96 -1.64
CA HIS A 86 3.91 7.91 -2.25
C HIS A 86 3.52 6.47 -2.52
N ILE A 87 2.28 6.13 -2.21
CA ILE A 87 1.64 4.88 -2.63
C ILE A 87 0.35 5.25 -3.34
N GLU A 88 0.35 5.03 -4.65
CA GLU A 88 -0.70 5.50 -5.54
C GLU A 88 -1.34 4.33 -6.26
N VAL A 89 -2.66 4.40 -6.42
CA VAL A 89 -3.39 3.55 -7.36
C VAL A 89 -3.43 4.24 -8.71
N ILE A 90 -3.16 3.47 -9.77
CA ILE A 90 -3.36 3.89 -11.14
C ILE A 90 -4.62 3.18 -11.62
N THR A 91 -5.66 3.94 -11.92
CA THR A 91 -6.96 3.41 -12.32
C THR A 91 -6.89 2.78 -13.72
N PRO A 92 -7.89 1.98 -14.13
CA PRO A 92 -7.98 1.48 -15.51
C PRO A 92 -8.03 2.58 -16.57
N THR A 93 -8.50 3.78 -16.24
CA THR A 93 -8.54 4.97 -17.10
C THR A 93 -7.22 5.73 -17.15
N GLY A 94 -6.25 5.37 -16.29
CA GLY A 94 -4.94 6.01 -16.19
C GLY A 94 -4.89 7.21 -15.24
N GLU A 95 -5.95 7.45 -14.48
CA GLU A 95 -5.96 8.45 -13.42
C GLU A 95 -5.13 7.94 -12.22
N THR A 96 -4.52 8.86 -11.50
CA THR A 96 -3.65 8.57 -10.36
C THR A 96 -4.29 9.08 -9.08
N GLU A 97 -4.34 8.25 -8.04
CA GLU A 97 -4.82 8.64 -6.72
C GLU A 97 -3.81 8.19 -5.65
N THR A 98 -3.27 9.13 -4.88
CA THR A 98 -2.40 8.82 -3.74
C THR A 98 -3.26 8.31 -2.58
N ILE A 99 -3.05 7.04 -2.18
CA ILE A 99 -3.83 6.37 -1.13
C ILE A 99 -3.10 6.44 0.21
N PHE A 100 -1.78 6.24 0.20
CA PHE A 100 -0.96 6.35 1.41
C PHE A 100 0.22 7.29 1.17
N LEU A 101 0.58 8.01 2.23
CA LEU A 101 1.69 8.96 2.22
C LEU A 101 2.58 8.76 3.44
N GLY A 102 3.86 8.52 3.19
CA GLY A 102 4.92 8.50 4.19
C GLY A 102 5.82 9.72 4.09
N LYS A 103 6.52 10.02 5.17
CA LYS A 103 7.55 11.06 5.23
C LYS A 103 8.71 10.63 6.12
N THR A 104 9.92 11.02 5.73
CA THR A 104 11.15 10.80 6.48
C THR A 104 12.18 11.92 6.26
N PHE A 105 12.86 12.34 7.34
CA PHE A 105 14.05 13.19 7.28
C PHE A 105 15.38 12.40 7.19
N LEU A 106 15.33 11.07 7.15
CA LEU A 106 16.53 10.21 7.09
C LEU A 106 17.20 10.14 5.70
N GLY A 107 16.66 10.85 4.71
CA GLY A 107 17.24 10.96 3.36
C GLY A 107 16.57 10.07 2.31
N ILE A 108 16.93 10.31 1.04
CA ILE A 108 16.32 9.63 -0.13
C ILE A 108 16.52 8.11 -0.11
N GLU A 109 17.69 7.63 0.32
CA GLU A 109 17.98 6.19 0.39
C GLU A 109 17.03 5.46 1.33
N HIS A 110 16.70 6.07 2.47
CA HIS A 110 15.73 5.52 3.40
C HIS A 110 14.32 5.53 2.79
N ALA A 111 13.91 6.62 2.14
CA ALA A 111 12.63 6.68 1.44
C ALA A 111 12.51 5.63 0.32
N LEU A 112 13.58 5.41 -0.46
CA LEU A 112 13.65 4.38 -1.48
C LEU A 112 13.53 2.98 -0.89
N LYS A 113 14.24 2.68 0.21
CA LYS A 113 14.11 1.42 0.96
C LYS A 113 12.65 1.16 1.34
N VAL A 114 11.96 2.14 1.92
CA VAL A 114 10.55 2.02 2.31
C VAL A 114 9.66 1.81 1.09
N SER A 115 9.81 2.59 0.03
CA SER A 115 9.00 2.43 -1.20
C SER A 115 9.17 1.06 -1.87
N ASN A 116 10.39 0.49 -1.81
CA ASN A 116 10.67 -0.86 -2.31
C ASN A 116 10.00 -1.94 -1.47
N ILE A 117 9.98 -1.78 -0.14
CA ILE A 117 9.23 -2.68 0.75
C ILE A 117 7.75 -2.64 0.39
N CYS A 118 7.16 -1.44 0.27
CA CYS A 118 5.76 -1.28 -0.11
C CYS A 118 5.44 -1.93 -1.47
N THR A 119 6.30 -1.73 -2.47
CA THR A 119 6.14 -2.38 -3.79
C THR A 119 6.14 -3.90 -3.66
N GLN A 120 7.10 -4.46 -2.92
CA GLN A 120 7.20 -5.91 -2.72
C GLN A 120 6.01 -6.48 -1.95
N SER A 121 5.36 -5.70 -1.08
CA SER A 121 4.15 -6.14 -0.37
C SER A 121 2.98 -6.42 -1.32
N PHE A 122 2.88 -5.70 -2.45
CA PHE A 122 1.75 -5.84 -3.39
C PHE A 122 1.99 -6.80 -4.55
N TYR A 123 3.24 -7.15 -4.86
CA TYR A 123 3.60 -7.84 -6.11
C TYR A 123 4.47 -9.11 -5.95
N ARG A 124 4.68 -9.60 -4.74
CA ARG A 124 5.65 -10.68 -4.48
C ARG A 124 5.02 -11.98 -3.99
#